data_AF-A0A8T6IT34-F1
#
_entry.id   AF-A0A8T6IT34-F1
#
_cell.length_a   1.000
_cell.length_b   1.000
_cell.length_c   1.000
_cell.angle_alpha   90.00
_cell.angle_beta   90.00
_cell.angle_gamma   90.00
#
_symmetry.space_group_name_H-M   'P 1'
#
loop_
_entity.id
_entity.type
_entity.pdbx_description
1 polymer ?
#
loop_
_entity_poly.entity_id
_entity_poly.type
_entity_poly.pdbx_seq_one_letter_code
_entity_poly.pdbx_strand_id
1 'polypeptide(L)'
;MSDERLRTYLRQRWLRLSLALFLLLWLLPILALPLSSQLILLMLWQGLLLGAMALLGVRRLEAAWLRERERAAERQQQFNWLYSRLQPRRPLPAWEGSMAEPSLLVAAVEAVLARANPSVIELGSGFSTLVLAYALEAKGEGRLIALEDNACFAAVTRRLLAEHGLEQYATVIDAPLRPWELDDGAYRWYTLPVEEIEAPVDLLLVDGPAGGLAASIRYPALPALLEYLAQDAIILADDTDRRHERQNVVRWLQKTPQLAIDDELSAPSYTVLRIAKKESDSA
;
A
#
# COMPACT_ATOMS: atom_id res chain seq x y z
N MET A 1 36.56 -15.14 16.49
CA MET A 1 35.57 -14.37 17.27
C MET A 1 36.20 -12.99 17.50
N SER A 2 35.72 -11.96 16.81
CA SER A 2 36.45 -10.70 16.61
C SER A 2 36.53 -9.84 17.89
N ASP A 3 37.69 -9.22 18.11
CA ASP A 3 38.04 -8.29 19.21
C ASP A 3 36.95 -7.22 19.45
N GLU A 4 36.29 -6.79 18.38
CA GLU A 4 35.20 -5.82 18.40
C GLU A 4 33.96 -6.27 19.20
N ARG A 5 33.57 -7.56 19.11
CA ARG A 5 32.43 -8.11 19.87
C ARG A 5 32.74 -8.21 21.36
N LEU A 6 34.00 -8.47 21.70
CA LEU A 6 34.45 -8.56 23.09
C LEU A 6 34.43 -7.18 23.76
N ARG A 7 34.83 -6.13 23.02
CA ARG A 7 34.75 -4.73 23.48
C ARG A 7 33.31 -4.26 23.67
N THR A 8 32.39 -4.61 22.77
CA THR A 8 30.96 -4.25 22.91
C THR A 8 30.34 -4.95 24.13
N TYR A 9 30.64 -6.23 24.34
CA TYR A 9 30.17 -7.00 25.49
C TYR A 9 30.67 -6.42 26.82
N LEU A 10 31.97 -6.10 26.91
CA LEU A 10 32.54 -5.48 28.11
C LEU A 10 31.94 -4.11 28.39
N ARG A 11 31.74 -3.27 27.35
CA ARG A 11 31.10 -1.94 27.50
C ARG A 11 29.66 -2.06 28.01
N GLN A 12 28.87 -2.98 27.47
CA GLN A 12 27.50 -3.22 27.94
C GLN A 12 27.46 -3.76 29.37
N ARG A 13 28.40 -4.64 29.75
CA ARG A 13 28.52 -5.15 31.12
C ARG A 13 28.90 -4.05 32.11
N TRP A 14 29.83 -3.17 31.74
CA TRP A 14 30.19 -1.99 32.54
C TRP A 14 29.03 -1.03 32.71
N LEU A 15 28.27 -0.74 31.65
CA LEU A 15 27.07 0.10 31.70
C LEU A 15 25.97 -0.47 32.61
N ARG A 16 25.77 -1.79 32.59
CA ARG A 16 24.80 -2.45 33.49
C ARG A 16 25.25 -2.41 34.95
N LEU A 17 26.54 -2.64 35.21
CA LEU A 17 27.10 -2.58 36.56
C LEU A 17 27.09 -1.15 37.12
N SER A 18 27.40 -0.14 36.31
CA SER A 18 27.36 1.26 36.74
C SER A 18 25.93 1.73 37.02
N LEU A 19 24.96 1.33 36.20
CA LEU A 19 23.54 1.62 36.44
C LEU A 19 23.02 0.92 37.70
N ALA A 20 23.39 -0.35 37.91
CA ALA A 20 23.00 -1.10 39.11
C ALA A 20 23.60 -0.49 40.38
N LEU A 21 24.89 -0.12 40.36
CA LEU A 21 25.55 0.55 41.49
C LEU A 21 24.93 1.93 41.76
N PHE A 22 24.62 2.70 40.72
CA PHE A 22 23.94 3.99 40.84
C PHE A 22 22.57 3.84 41.51
N LEU A 23 21.74 2.91 41.05
CA LEU A 23 20.43 2.62 41.64
C LEU A 23 20.57 2.16 43.11
N LEU A 24 21.56 1.31 43.40
CA LEU A 24 21.79 0.80 44.75
C LEU A 24 22.22 1.91 45.71
N LEU A 25 23.15 2.79 45.30
CA LEU A 25 23.59 3.95 46.07
C LEU A 25 22.46 4.96 46.30
N TRP A 26 21.50 5.05 45.37
CA TRP A 26 20.35 5.94 45.48
C TRP A 26 19.24 5.37 46.38
N LEU A 27 19.06 4.05 46.41
CA LEU A 27 18.04 3.35 47.22
C LEU A 27 18.46 3.14 48.68
N LEU A 28 19.76 2.96 48.95
CA LEU A 28 20.33 2.77 50.29
C LEU A 28 19.92 3.85 51.32
N PRO A 29 20.00 5.16 51.03
CA PRO A 29 19.58 6.19 51.97
C PRO A 29 18.06 6.24 52.18
N ILE A 30 17.26 5.79 51.20
CA ILE A 30 15.79 5.74 51.32
C ILE A 30 15.38 4.64 52.31
N LEU A 31 16.11 3.52 52.34
CA LEU A 31 15.90 2.43 53.29
C LEU A 31 16.19 2.83 54.75
N ALA A 32 17.00 3.87 54.97
CA ALA A 32 17.30 4.40 56.30
C ALA A 32 16.22 5.37 56.84
N LEU A 33 15.24 5.76 56.02
CA LEU A 33 14.14 6.62 56.44
C LEU A 33 13.05 5.82 57.19
N PRO A 34 12.23 6.48 58.04
CA PRO A 34 11.04 5.87 58.62
C PRO A 34 10.08 5.32 57.54
N LEU A 35 9.38 4.22 57.84
CA LEU A 35 8.45 3.57 56.92
C LEU A 35 7.38 4.53 56.37
N SER A 36 6.89 5.47 57.19
CA SER A 36 5.94 6.50 56.77
C SER A 36 6.50 7.38 55.65
N SER A 37 7.77 7.77 55.75
CA SER A 37 8.45 8.55 54.70
C SER A 37 8.66 7.73 53.42
N GLN A 38 8.96 6.44 53.53
CA GLN A 38 9.09 5.54 52.38
C GLN A 38 7.76 5.38 51.62
N LEU A 39 6.64 5.25 52.34
CA LEU A 39 5.31 5.18 51.74
C LEU A 39 4.93 6.48 51.02
N ILE A 40 5.24 7.64 51.60
CA ILE A 40 5.02 8.93 50.95
C ILE A 40 5.83 9.02 49.65
N LEU A 41 7.11 8.65 49.67
CA LEU A 41 7.96 8.65 48.48
C LEU A 41 7.42 7.71 47.40
N LEU A 42 6.94 6.52 47.77
CA LEU A 42 6.32 5.58 46.83
C LEU A 42 5.05 6.17 46.19
N MET A 43 4.17 6.79 46.99
CA MET A 43 2.96 7.44 46.47
C MET A 43 3.29 8.59 45.51
N LEU A 44 4.31 9.40 45.81
CA LEU A 44 4.78 10.46 44.93
C LEU A 44 5.36 9.91 43.62
N TRP A 45 6.17 8.85 43.70
CA TRP A 45 6.71 8.15 42.53
C TRP A 45 5.61 7.55 41.66
N GLN A 46 4.59 6.93 42.26
CA GLN A 46 3.43 6.42 41.54
C GLN A 46 2.64 7.54 40.86
N GLY A 47 2.42 8.67 41.55
CA GLY A 47 1.78 9.86 40.96
C GLY A 47 2.57 10.41 39.77
N LEU A 48 3.89 10.50 39.89
CA LEU A 48 4.77 10.96 38.80
C LEU A 48 4.77 9.97 37.61
N LEU A 49 4.79 8.67 37.88
CA LEU A 49 4.68 7.62 36.85
C LEU A 49 3.34 7.71 36.11
N LEU A 50 2.22 7.81 36.84
CA LEU A 50 0.88 7.96 36.25
C LEU A 50 0.78 9.25 35.43
N GLY A 51 1.31 10.37 35.93
CA GLY A 51 1.38 11.63 35.22
C GLY A 51 2.20 11.55 33.93
N ALA A 52 3.36 10.87 33.97
CA ALA A 52 4.19 10.64 32.80
C ALA A 52 3.49 9.75 31.76
N MET A 53 2.83 8.67 32.19
CA MET A 53 2.04 7.81 31.29
C MET A 53 0.86 8.57 30.67
N ALA A 54 0.14 9.39 31.45
CA ALA A 54 -0.93 10.22 30.94
C ALA A 54 -0.42 11.24 29.92
N LEU A 55 0.70 11.91 30.19
CA LEU A 55 1.34 12.83 29.25
C LEU A 55 1.78 12.14 27.96
N LEU A 56 2.37 10.96 28.05
CA LEU A 56 2.73 10.15 26.87
C LEU A 56 1.48 9.72 26.09
N GLY A 57 0.39 9.37 26.78
CA GLY A 57 -0.90 9.08 26.18
C GLY A 57 -1.46 10.28 25.40
N VAL A 58 -1.50 11.46 26.04
CA VAL A 58 -1.95 12.71 25.42
C VAL A 58 -1.09 13.05 24.20
N ARG A 59 0.24 12.97 24.30
CA ARG A 59 1.14 13.21 23.15
C ARG A 59 0.96 12.22 22.01
N ARG A 60 0.68 10.95 22.31
CA ARG A 60 0.37 9.94 21.28
C ARG A 60 -0.94 10.24 20.58
N LEU A 61 -1.97 10.65 21.33
CA LEU A 61 -3.25 11.07 20.78
C LEU A 61 -3.06 12.32 19.91
N GLU A 62 -2.40 13.35 20.43
CA GLU A 62 -2.13 14.59 19.69
C GLU A 62 -1.35 14.32 18.39
N ALA A 63 -0.30 13.49 18.45
CA ALA A 63 0.44 13.07 17.26
C ALA A 63 -0.40 12.22 16.30
N ALA A 64 -1.35 11.42 16.78
CA ALA A 64 -2.29 10.69 15.90
C ALA A 64 -3.29 11.65 15.25
N TRP A 65 -3.82 12.61 16.00
CA TRP A 65 -4.73 13.65 15.50
C TRP A 65 -4.07 14.56 14.46
N LEU A 66 -2.83 15.00 14.69
CA LEU A 66 -2.07 15.80 13.73
C LEU A 66 -1.84 15.03 12.43
N ARG A 67 -1.42 13.76 12.52
CA ARG A 67 -1.25 12.90 11.34
C ARG A 67 -2.54 12.69 10.56
N GLU A 68 -3.68 12.52 11.24
CA GLU A 68 -4.97 12.37 10.54
C GLU A 68 -5.39 13.68 9.85
N ARG A 69 -5.12 14.83 10.46
CA ARG A 69 -5.37 16.15 9.84
C ARG A 69 -4.48 16.38 8.62
N GLU A 70 -3.20 16.03 8.71
CA GLU A 70 -2.25 16.10 7.59
C GLU A 70 -2.72 15.21 6.44
N ARG A 71 -3.04 13.94 6.72
CA ARG A 71 -3.60 13.01 5.73
C ARG A 71 -4.90 13.50 5.11
N ALA A 72 -5.80 14.08 5.90
CA ALA A 72 -7.03 14.66 5.38
C ALA A 72 -6.75 15.84 4.42
N ALA A 73 -5.78 16.69 4.75
CA ALA A 73 -5.35 17.77 3.88
C ALA A 73 -4.69 17.25 2.59
N GLU A 74 -3.81 16.25 2.69
CA GLU A 74 -3.17 15.58 1.54
C GLU A 74 -4.21 14.94 0.62
N ARG A 75 -5.16 14.17 1.16
CA ARG A 75 -6.27 13.59 0.39
C ARG A 75 -7.08 14.67 -0.33
N GLN A 76 -7.38 15.78 0.34
CA GLN A 76 -8.08 16.90 -0.30
C GLN A 76 -7.26 17.52 -1.43
N GLN A 77 -5.94 17.68 -1.25
CA GLN A 77 -5.06 18.17 -2.31
C GLN A 77 -5.01 17.22 -3.51
N GLN A 78 -4.93 15.91 -3.27
CA GLN A 78 -4.94 14.87 -4.31
C GLN A 78 -6.28 14.86 -5.06
N PHE A 79 -7.41 14.96 -4.35
CA PHE A 79 -8.71 15.11 -5.01
C PHE A 79 -8.79 16.39 -5.85
N ASN A 80 -8.36 17.54 -5.31
CA ASN A 80 -8.35 18.79 -6.07
C ASN A 80 -7.50 18.66 -7.33
N TRP A 81 -6.34 18.00 -7.24
CA TRP A 81 -5.51 17.69 -8.39
C TRP A 81 -6.25 16.81 -9.41
N LEU A 82 -6.85 15.70 -8.97
CA LEU A 82 -7.63 14.79 -9.84
C LEU A 82 -8.76 15.54 -10.56
N TYR A 83 -9.55 16.33 -9.83
CA TYR A 83 -10.61 17.15 -10.40
C TYR A 83 -10.08 18.16 -11.42
N SER A 84 -8.97 18.84 -11.10
CA SER A 84 -8.36 19.82 -12.01
C SER A 84 -7.81 19.18 -13.28
N ARG A 85 -7.27 17.96 -13.16
CA ARG A 85 -6.57 17.27 -14.23
C ARG A 85 -7.52 16.54 -15.16
N LEU A 86 -8.55 15.90 -14.60
CA LEU A 86 -9.50 15.05 -15.31
C LEU A 86 -10.73 15.81 -15.79
N GLN A 87 -11.08 16.93 -15.14
CA GLN A 87 -12.26 17.75 -15.45
C GLN A 87 -13.54 16.90 -15.64
N PRO A 88 -13.90 16.07 -14.63
CA PRO A 88 -14.97 15.11 -14.79
C PRO A 88 -16.28 15.82 -15.13
N ARG A 89 -16.93 15.37 -16.21
CA ARG A 89 -18.18 15.94 -16.73
C ARG A 89 -19.39 15.76 -15.81
N ARG A 90 -19.29 14.87 -14.82
CA ARG A 90 -20.25 14.73 -13.71
C ARG A 90 -19.50 14.64 -12.38
N PRO A 91 -20.13 15.02 -11.26
CA PRO A 91 -19.53 14.83 -9.94
C PRO A 91 -19.09 13.37 -9.76
N LEU A 92 -17.86 13.15 -9.30
CA LEU A 92 -17.43 11.80 -8.96
C LEU A 92 -18.20 11.33 -7.71
N PRO A 93 -18.41 10.02 -7.52
CA PRO A 93 -18.97 9.48 -6.30
C PRO A 93 -18.23 10.00 -5.07
N ALA A 94 -18.94 10.13 -3.94
CA ALA A 94 -18.30 10.44 -2.67
C ALA A 94 -17.30 9.33 -2.34
N TRP A 95 -16.06 9.71 -2.04
CA TRP A 95 -15.04 8.74 -1.68
C TRP A 95 -15.34 8.13 -0.32
N GLU A 96 -15.26 6.81 -0.25
CA GLU A 96 -15.43 6.03 0.97
C GLU A 96 -14.12 5.32 1.29
N GLY A 97 -13.83 5.09 2.57
CA GLY A 97 -12.53 4.55 3.02
C GLY A 97 -12.22 3.11 2.56
N SER A 98 -13.15 2.42 1.91
CA SER A 98 -12.94 1.13 1.27
C SER A 98 -12.55 1.23 -0.21
N MET A 99 -12.55 2.43 -0.79
CA MET A 99 -12.10 2.69 -2.16
C MET A 99 -10.59 2.97 -2.17
N ALA A 100 -9.96 2.77 -3.33
CA ALA A 100 -8.57 3.15 -3.58
C ALA A 100 -8.21 4.54 -3.02
N GLU A 101 -7.05 4.63 -2.37
CA GLU A 101 -6.58 5.87 -1.75
C GLU A 101 -6.30 6.94 -2.82
N PRO A 102 -6.56 8.24 -2.56
CA PRO A 102 -6.35 9.26 -3.60
C PRO A 102 -4.89 9.37 -4.07
N SER A 103 -3.91 9.05 -3.22
CA SER A 103 -2.49 8.97 -3.58
C SER A 103 -2.23 7.93 -4.68
N LEU A 104 -2.80 6.72 -4.54
CA LEU A 104 -2.73 5.65 -5.53
C LEU A 104 -3.39 6.08 -6.84
N LEU A 105 -4.55 6.73 -6.76
CA LEU A 105 -5.25 7.24 -7.94
C LEU A 105 -4.42 8.29 -8.69
N VAL A 106 -3.75 9.19 -7.98
CA VAL A 106 -2.82 10.16 -8.58
C VAL A 106 -1.69 9.42 -9.30
N ALA A 107 -1.03 8.47 -8.65
CA ALA A 107 0.05 7.69 -9.26
C ALA A 107 -0.42 6.92 -10.52
N ALA A 108 -1.62 6.33 -10.47
CA ALA A 108 -2.20 5.61 -11.59
C ALA A 108 -2.55 6.54 -12.77
N VAL A 109 -3.14 7.71 -12.48
CA VAL A 109 -3.43 8.73 -13.51
C VAL A 109 -2.13 9.27 -14.13
N GLU A 110 -1.10 9.55 -13.34
CA GLU A 110 0.19 9.99 -13.86
C GLU A 110 0.83 8.93 -14.76
N ALA A 111 0.78 7.66 -14.37
CA ALA A 111 1.26 6.54 -15.18
C ALA A 111 0.54 6.45 -16.53
N VAL A 112 -0.79 6.58 -16.55
CA VAL A 112 -1.59 6.62 -17.79
C VAL A 112 -1.19 7.80 -18.68
N LEU A 113 -1.09 8.99 -18.10
CA LEU A 113 -0.82 10.21 -18.87
C LEU A 113 0.60 10.24 -19.47
N ALA A 114 1.56 9.56 -18.83
CA ALA A 114 2.96 9.48 -19.27
C ALA A 114 3.19 8.57 -20.50
N ARG A 115 2.23 7.72 -20.86
CA ARG A 115 2.36 6.69 -21.92
C ARG A 115 1.57 7.07 -23.15
N ALA A 116 2.07 6.88 -24.36
CA ALA A 116 1.27 7.02 -25.58
C ALA A 116 0.40 5.76 -25.80
N ASN A 117 -0.87 5.93 -26.16
CA ASN A 117 -1.88 4.87 -26.31
C ASN A 117 -1.86 3.83 -25.17
N PRO A 118 -2.04 4.24 -23.90
CA PRO A 118 -1.88 3.40 -22.73
C PRO A 118 -2.83 2.20 -22.73
N SER A 119 -2.28 0.99 -22.58
CA SER A 119 -3.06 -0.23 -22.28
C SER A 119 -3.01 -0.51 -20.78
N VAL A 120 -4.17 -0.53 -20.13
CA VAL A 120 -4.29 -0.68 -18.67
C VAL A 120 -5.10 -1.94 -18.35
N ILE A 121 -4.59 -2.73 -17.40
CA ILE A 121 -5.37 -3.77 -16.73
C ILE A 121 -5.55 -3.38 -15.26
N GLU A 122 -6.77 -3.47 -14.80
CA GLU A 122 -7.13 -3.35 -13.40
C GLU A 122 -7.71 -4.68 -12.91
N LEU A 123 -7.21 -5.13 -11.76
CA LEU A 123 -7.80 -6.24 -11.01
C LEU A 123 -8.67 -5.62 -9.92
N GLY A 124 -9.96 -5.97 -9.92
CA GLY A 124 -10.99 -5.19 -9.25
C GLY A 124 -11.62 -4.15 -10.19
N SER A 125 -12.73 -3.56 -9.77
CA SER A 125 -13.37 -2.46 -10.49
C SER A 125 -13.95 -1.44 -9.51
N GLY A 126 -14.33 -0.25 -10.00
CA GLY A 126 -15.08 0.73 -9.21
C GLY A 126 -14.60 2.16 -9.41
N PHE A 127 -14.23 2.83 -8.31
CA PHE A 127 -13.87 4.24 -8.32
C PHE A 127 -12.58 4.52 -9.09
N SER A 128 -11.56 3.68 -8.91
CA SER A 128 -10.32 3.70 -9.69
C SER A 128 -10.57 3.48 -11.18
N THR A 129 -11.46 2.55 -11.56
CA THR A 129 -11.89 2.37 -12.95
C THR A 129 -12.44 3.65 -13.55
N LEU A 130 -13.33 4.36 -12.83
CA LEU A 130 -13.91 5.61 -13.30
C LEU A 130 -12.83 6.70 -13.49
N VAL A 131 -11.93 6.83 -12.52
CA VAL A 131 -10.83 7.81 -12.54
C VAL A 131 -9.85 7.55 -13.69
N LEU A 132 -9.47 6.29 -13.89
CA LEU A 132 -8.58 5.89 -14.99
C LEU A 132 -9.25 6.06 -16.35
N ALA A 133 -10.53 5.74 -16.47
CA ALA A 133 -11.29 5.98 -17.70
C ALA A 133 -11.32 7.47 -18.07
N TYR A 134 -11.45 8.36 -17.07
CA TYR A 134 -11.31 9.80 -17.29
C TYR A 134 -9.90 10.22 -17.71
N ALA A 135 -8.85 9.59 -17.16
CA ALA A 135 -7.48 9.88 -17.57
C ALA A 135 -7.23 9.50 -19.04
N LEU A 136 -7.76 8.35 -19.46
CA LEU A 136 -7.75 7.89 -20.85
C LEU A 136 -8.56 8.84 -21.76
N GLU A 137 -9.73 9.29 -21.31
CA GLU A 137 -10.51 10.32 -22.03
C GLU A 137 -9.73 11.62 -22.21
N ALA A 138 -9.13 12.13 -21.14
CA ALA A 138 -8.34 13.36 -21.19
C ALA A 138 -7.13 13.24 -22.13
N LYS A 139 -6.63 12.01 -22.31
CA LYS A 139 -5.58 11.69 -23.27
C LYS A 139 -6.10 11.56 -24.70
N GLY A 140 -7.33 11.07 -24.87
CA GLY A 140 -7.98 10.82 -26.16
C GLY A 140 -7.60 9.48 -26.81
N GLU A 141 -6.80 8.65 -26.13
CA GLU A 141 -6.30 7.37 -26.62
C GLU A 141 -6.03 6.40 -25.45
N GLY A 142 -5.83 5.13 -25.78
CA GLY A 142 -5.65 4.05 -24.80
C GLY A 142 -6.96 3.46 -24.31
N ARG A 143 -6.83 2.44 -23.45
CA ARG A 143 -7.96 1.66 -22.95
C ARG A 143 -7.68 1.01 -21.61
N LEU A 144 -8.74 0.74 -20.88
CA LEU A 144 -8.73 0.03 -19.60
C LEU A 144 -9.60 -1.22 -19.68
N ILE A 145 -9.07 -2.34 -19.20
CA ILE A 145 -9.83 -3.55 -18.89
C ILE A 145 -9.80 -3.77 -17.38
N ALA A 146 -10.97 -3.72 -16.74
CA ALA A 146 -11.12 -4.02 -15.32
C ALA A 146 -11.73 -5.41 -15.13
N LEU A 147 -11.08 -6.27 -14.35
CA LEU A 147 -11.53 -7.63 -14.06
C LEU A 147 -12.24 -7.67 -12.71
N GLU A 148 -13.53 -7.99 -12.72
CA GLU A 148 -14.37 -7.98 -11.51
C GLU A 148 -14.95 -9.36 -11.24
N ASP A 149 -14.77 -9.90 -10.03
CA ASP A 149 -15.26 -11.23 -9.68
C ASP A 149 -16.73 -11.22 -9.25
N ASN A 150 -17.21 -10.09 -8.75
CA ASN A 150 -18.59 -9.91 -8.33
C ASN A 150 -19.42 -9.24 -9.43
N ALA A 151 -20.23 -10.03 -10.13
CA ALA A 151 -21.07 -9.54 -11.23
C ALA A 151 -22.04 -8.40 -10.84
N CYS A 152 -22.51 -8.34 -9.59
CA CYS A 152 -23.35 -7.24 -9.13
C CYS A 152 -22.55 -5.94 -9.02
N PHE A 153 -21.32 -6.03 -8.50
CA PHE A 153 -20.42 -4.89 -8.40
C PHE A 153 -19.93 -4.44 -9.79
N ALA A 154 -19.62 -5.39 -10.68
CA ALA A 154 -19.31 -5.12 -12.07
C ALA A 154 -20.43 -4.34 -12.77
N ALA A 155 -21.69 -4.72 -12.55
CA ALA A 155 -22.85 -4.01 -13.09
C ALA A 155 -22.97 -2.57 -12.55
N VAL A 156 -22.65 -2.35 -11.27
CA VAL A 156 -22.59 -1.00 -10.68
C VAL A 156 -21.51 -0.17 -11.36
N THR A 157 -20.30 -0.71 -11.52
CA THR A 157 -19.19 0.01 -12.18
C THR A 157 -19.51 0.32 -13.64
N ARG A 158 -20.07 -0.62 -14.40
CA ARG A 158 -20.50 -0.38 -15.79
C ARG A 158 -21.56 0.72 -15.89
N ARG A 159 -22.54 0.71 -14.98
CA ARG A 159 -23.55 1.77 -14.92
C ARG A 159 -22.92 3.13 -14.65
N LEU A 160 -21.96 3.20 -13.75
CA LEU A 160 -21.23 4.43 -13.43
C LEU A 160 -20.44 4.94 -14.65
N LEU A 161 -19.73 4.05 -15.36
CA LEU A 161 -19.05 4.39 -16.62
C LEU A 161 -20.04 4.93 -17.66
N ALA A 162 -21.21 4.30 -17.81
CA ALA A 162 -22.24 4.73 -18.76
C ALA A 162 -22.89 6.07 -18.40
N GLU A 163 -23.15 6.29 -17.11
CA GLU A 163 -23.62 7.59 -16.62
C GLU A 163 -22.59 8.68 -16.92
N HIS A 164 -21.31 8.37 -16.84
CA HIS A 164 -20.24 9.30 -17.17
C HIS A 164 -19.90 9.32 -18.67
N GLY A 165 -20.40 8.40 -19.50
CA GLY A 165 -20.15 8.28 -20.95
C GLY A 165 -18.73 7.82 -21.32
N LEU A 166 -18.15 6.95 -20.49
CA LEU A 166 -16.74 6.52 -20.54
C LEU A 166 -16.54 5.10 -21.07
N GLU A 167 -17.59 4.44 -21.57
CA GLU A 167 -17.55 3.04 -22.03
C GLU A 167 -16.57 2.82 -23.19
N GLN A 168 -16.26 3.88 -23.94
CA GLN A 168 -15.26 3.83 -25.03
C GLN A 168 -13.82 3.68 -24.51
N TYR A 169 -13.54 4.05 -23.26
CA TYR A 169 -12.20 4.03 -22.67
C TYR A 169 -12.01 2.91 -21.67
N ALA A 170 -13.08 2.41 -21.04
CA ALA A 170 -12.99 1.37 -20.03
C ALA A 170 -14.06 0.29 -20.21
N THR A 171 -13.62 -0.96 -20.17
CA THR A 171 -14.47 -2.15 -20.20
C THR A 171 -14.32 -2.92 -18.90
N VAL A 172 -15.44 -3.20 -18.22
CA VAL A 172 -15.46 -4.08 -17.04
C VAL A 172 -15.87 -5.47 -17.50
N ILE A 173 -15.06 -6.49 -17.21
CA ILE A 173 -15.28 -7.89 -17.56
C ILE A 173 -15.63 -8.68 -16.31
N ASP A 174 -16.70 -9.47 -16.38
CA ASP A 174 -17.05 -10.41 -15.31
C ASP A 174 -16.02 -11.57 -15.33
N ALA A 175 -15.16 -11.61 -14.33
CA ALA A 175 -14.04 -12.52 -14.23
C ALA A 175 -14.17 -13.37 -12.94
N PRO A 176 -15.09 -14.35 -12.89
CA PRO A 176 -15.34 -15.12 -11.68
C PRO A 176 -14.11 -15.89 -11.22
N LEU A 177 -13.93 -16.00 -9.89
CA LEU A 177 -12.79 -16.70 -9.29
C LEU A 177 -12.88 -18.22 -9.45
N ARG A 178 -11.95 -18.80 -10.20
CA ARG A 178 -11.81 -20.24 -10.44
C ARG A 178 -10.51 -20.79 -9.83
N PRO A 179 -10.41 -22.12 -9.59
CA PRO A 179 -9.16 -22.73 -9.20
C PRO A 179 -8.04 -22.35 -10.17
N TRP A 180 -6.90 -21.95 -9.63
CA TRP A 180 -5.74 -21.48 -10.36
C TRP A 180 -4.48 -22.10 -9.75
N GLU A 181 -3.79 -22.94 -10.51
CA GLU A 181 -2.60 -23.66 -10.04
C GLU A 181 -1.34 -22.91 -10.48
N LEU A 182 -0.45 -22.65 -9.53
CA LEU A 182 0.92 -22.18 -9.77
C LEU A 182 1.90 -23.20 -9.18
N ASP A 183 3.16 -23.14 -9.59
CA ASP A 183 4.23 -24.03 -9.11
C ASP A 183 4.36 -24.06 -7.57
N ASP A 184 3.89 -23.01 -6.89
CA ASP A 184 3.98 -22.88 -5.43
C ASP A 184 2.65 -23.02 -4.67
N GLY A 185 1.55 -23.37 -5.36
CA GLY A 185 0.30 -23.71 -4.72
C GLY A 185 -0.95 -23.47 -5.56
N ALA A 186 -2.09 -23.85 -4.98
CA ALA A 186 -3.42 -23.65 -5.53
C ALA A 186 -4.04 -22.35 -4.99
N TYR A 187 -4.66 -21.58 -5.89
CA TYR A 187 -5.32 -20.31 -5.61
C TYR A 187 -6.75 -20.33 -6.16
N ARG A 188 -7.55 -19.35 -5.76
CA ARG A 188 -8.80 -19.01 -6.46
C ARG A 188 -8.65 -17.64 -7.07
N TRP A 189 -8.59 -17.57 -8.39
CA TRP A 189 -8.17 -16.38 -9.12
C TRP A 189 -9.07 -16.08 -10.31
N TYR A 190 -8.96 -14.87 -10.84
CA TYR A 190 -9.71 -14.39 -11.99
C TYR A 190 -9.64 -15.35 -13.18
N THR A 191 -10.79 -15.55 -13.83
CA THR A 191 -10.81 -16.12 -15.17
C THR A 191 -10.27 -15.06 -16.13
N LEU A 192 -9.11 -15.28 -16.74
CA LEU A 192 -8.50 -14.31 -17.64
C LEU A 192 -9.22 -14.29 -19.00
N PRO A 193 -9.61 -13.11 -19.50
CA PRO A 193 -10.17 -12.93 -20.84
C PRO A 193 -9.03 -12.74 -21.84
N VAL A 194 -8.36 -13.84 -22.22
CA VAL A 194 -7.10 -13.81 -22.99
C VAL A 194 -7.29 -13.12 -24.35
N GLU A 195 -8.44 -13.32 -24.98
CA GLU A 195 -8.78 -12.74 -26.28
C GLU A 195 -9.00 -11.23 -26.22
N GLU A 196 -9.36 -10.70 -25.05
CA GLU A 196 -9.64 -9.28 -24.83
C GLU A 196 -8.40 -8.49 -24.38
N ILE A 197 -7.36 -9.14 -23.84
CA ILE A 197 -6.15 -8.45 -23.39
C ILE A 197 -5.36 -7.91 -24.59
N GLU A 198 -5.12 -6.59 -24.64
CA GLU A 198 -4.16 -6.00 -25.61
C GLU A 198 -2.82 -5.86 -24.93
N ALA A 199 -1.92 -6.76 -25.30
CA ALA A 199 -0.51 -6.62 -25.00
C ALA A 199 0.16 -5.68 -26.03
N PRO A 200 1.21 -4.94 -25.63
CA PRO A 200 1.75 -4.89 -24.27
C PRO A 200 0.90 -4.01 -23.34
N VAL A 201 0.81 -4.40 -22.06
CA VAL A 201 0.11 -3.67 -20.99
C VAL A 201 1.09 -2.74 -20.30
N ASP A 202 0.81 -1.43 -20.31
CA ASP A 202 1.67 -0.40 -19.74
C ASP A 202 1.48 -0.21 -18.23
N LEU A 203 0.25 -0.44 -17.75
CA LEU A 203 -0.11 -0.28 -16.35
C LEU A 203 -0.94 -1.47 -15.87
N LEU A 204 -0.49 -2.12 -14.80
CA LEU A 204 -1.24 -3.11 -14.05
C LEU A 204 -1.59 -2.55 -12.66
N LEU A 205 -2.88 -2.33 -12.39
CA LEU A 205 -3.38 -1.97 -11.06
C LEU A 205 -3.92 -3.21 -10.36
N VAL A 206 -3.36 -3.55 -9.20
CA VAL A 206 -3.74 -4.72 -8.39
C VAL A 206 -4.49 -4.27 -7.14
N ASP A 207 -5.79 -4.07 -7.26
CA ASP A 207 -6.71 -3.72 -6.15
C ASP A 207 -7.75 -4.83 -5.86
N GLY A 208 -7.72 -5.90 -6.65
CA GLY A 208 -8.68 -7.00 -6.59
C GLY A 208 -8.00 -8.35 -6.70
N PRO A 209 -8.67 -9.43 -6.28
CA PRO A 209 -9.93 -9.47 -5.53
C PRO A 209 -9.73 -8.95 -4.11
N ALA A 210 -10.83 -8.78 -3.38
CA ALA A 210 -10.77 -8.32 -2.00
C ALA A 210 -9.85 -9.21 -1.14
N GLY A 211 -8.79 -8.63 -0.58
CA GLY A 211 -7.75 -9.36 0.18
C GLY A 211 -8.27 -10.14 1.40
N GLY A 212 -9.46 -9.80 1.90
CA GLY A 212 -10.13 -10.52 2.99
C GLY A 212 -10.68 -11.91 2.62
N LEU A 213 -10.73 -12.26 1.33
CA LEU A 213 -11.29 -13.54 0.86
C LEU A 213 -10.37 -14.73 1.13
N ALA A 214 -9.06 -14.56 0.96
CA ALA A 214 -8.05 -15.57 1.28
C ALA A 214 -6.67 -14.93 1.44
N ALA A 215 -5.81 -15.54 2.26
CA ALA A 215 -4.42 -15.10 2.37
C ALA A 215 -3.73 -15.21 1.01
N SER A 216 -2.99 -14.17 0.62
CA SER A 216 -2.29 -14.11 -0.67
C SER A 216 -3.20 -14.31 -1.88
N ILE A 217 -4.49 -13.96 -1.77
CA ILE A 217 -5.40 -14.08 -2.91
C ILE A 217 -4.86 -13.30 -4.10
N ARG A 218 -4.33 -12.08 -3.89
CA ARG A 218 -3.75 -11.22 -4.93
C ARG A 218 -2.42 -11.71 -5.54
N TYR A 219 -1.80 -12.74 -4.98
CA TYR A 219 -0.49 -13.24 -5.43
C TYR A 219 -0.43 -13.64 -6.92
N PRO A 220 -1.45 -14.30 -7.52
CA PRO A 220 -1.38 -14.70 -8.91
C PRO A 220 -1.37 -13.53 -9.91
N ALA A 221 -1.65 -12.29 -9.48
CA ALA A 221 -1.69 -11.11 -10.37
C ALA A 221 -0.45 -10.98 -11.26
N LEU A 222 0.74 -10.93 -10.66
CA LEU A 222 1.97 -10.81 -11.43
C LEU A 222 2.27 -12.07 -12.28
N PRO A 223 2.37 -13.30 -11.73
CA PRO A 223 2.73 -14.46 -12.53
C PRO A 223 1.73 -14.76 -13.66
N ALA A 224 0.45 -14.41 -13.50
CA ALA A 224 -0.57 -14.61 -14.53
C ALA A 224 -0.55 -13.55 -15.64
N LEU A 225 -0.09 -12.33 -15.34
CA LEU A 225 -0.10 -11.21 -16.31
C LEU A 225 1.28 -10.81 -16.82
N LEU A 226 2.37 -11.36 -16.26
CA LEU A 226 3.75 -10.96 -16.56
C LEU A 226 4.08 -11.00 -18.07
N GLU A 227 3.54 -11.98 -18.80
CA GLU A 227 3.79 -12.12 -20.25
C GLU A 227 3.09 -11.06 -21.11
N TYR A 228 2.04 -10.42 -20.58
CA TYR A 228 1.31 -9.36 -21.26
C TYR A 228 1.90 -7.98 -20.97
N LEU A 229 2.75 -7.85 -19.94
CA LEU A 229 3.31 -6.55 -19.52
C LEU A 229 4.35 -6.03 -20.52
N ALA A 230 4.31 -4.72 -20.76
CA ALA A 230 5.38 -4.00 -21.45
C ALA A 230 6.72 -4.13 -20.71
N GLN A 231 7.83 -3.99 -21.42
CA GLN A 231 9.17 -4.05 -20.81
C GLN A 231 9.42 -2.97 -19.76
N ASP A 232 8.69 -1.87 -19.84
CA ASP A 232 8.74 -0.76 -18.89
C ASP A 232 7.37 -0.51 -18.24
N ALA A 233 6.56 -1.57 -18.12
CA ALA A 233 5.29 -1.53 -17.44
C ALA A 233 5.45 -1.07 -15.99
N ILE A 234 4.45 -0.34 -15.51
CA ILE A 234 4.28 0.04 -14.11
C ILE A 234 3.25 -0.91 -13.50
N ILE A 235 3.57 -1.48 -12.34
CA ILE A 235 2.63 -2.29 -11.57
C ILE A 235 2.37 -1.55 -10.26
N LEU A 236 1.11 -1.22 -10.00
CA LEU A 236 0.65 -0.59 -8.78
C LEU A 236 -0.08 -1.64 -7.93
N ALA A 237 0.49 -1.99 -6.78
CA ALA A 237 -0.12 -2.93 -5.84
C ALA A 237 -0.74 -2.18 -4.67
N ASP A 238 -2.07 -2.24 -4.54
CA ASP A 238 -2.79 -1.59 -3.44
C ASP A 238 -2.75 -2.41 -2.14
N ASP A 239 -3.09 -1.77 -1.02
CA ASP A 239 -3.16 -2.33 0.33
C ASP A 239 -1.86 -2.95 0.86
N THR A 240 -0.69 -2.47 0.41
CA THR A 240 0.61 -2.99 0.88
C THR A 240 0.97 -2.55 2.30
N ASP A 241 0.10 -1.81 2.97
CA ASP A 241 0.11 -1.65 4.43
C ASP A 241 -0.40 -2.92 5.16
N ARG A 242 -1.04 -3.85 4.45
CA ARG A 242 -1.46 -5.16 4.97
C ARG A 242 -0.33 -6.19 4.86
N ARG A 243 -0.24 -7.06 5.87
CA ARG A 243 0.85 -8.07 5.97
C ARG A 243 0.88 -9.02 4.77
N HIS A 244 -0.28 -9.51 4.32
CA HIS A 244 -0.36 -10.48 3.23
C HIS A 244 0.00 -9.86 1.88
N GLU A 245 -0.37 -8.60 1.64
CA GLU A 245 -0.03 -7.91 0.39
C GLU A 245 1.48 -7.61 0.31
N ARG A 246 2.12 -7.21 1.41
CA ARG A 246 3.60 -7.12 1.44
C ARG A 246 4.27 -8.45 1.13
N GLN A 247 3.71 -9.55 1.63
CA GLN A 247 4.25 -10.88 1.36
C GLN A 247 4.12 -11.22 -0.13
N ASN A 248 3.04 -10.82 -0.80
CA ASN A 248 2.88 -10.99 -2.24
C ASN A 248 3.98 -10.24 -3.00
N VAL A 249 4.21 -8.96 -2.66
CA VAL A 249 5.29 -8.14 -3.25
C VAL A 249 6.67 -8.78 -3.06
N VAL A 250 7.00 -9.24 -1.84
CA VAL A 250 8.28 -9.92 -1.58
C VAL A 250 8.42 -11.18 -2.44
N ARG A 251 7.36 -11.97 -2.58
CA ARG A 251 7.37 -13.19 -3.39
C ARG A 251 7.50 -12.90 -4.89
N TRP A 252 6.89 -11.83 -5.37
CA TRP A 252 7.06 -11.36 -6.74
C TRP A 252 8.51 -10.98 -7.04
N LEU A 253 9.15 -10.19 -6.17
CA LEU A 253 10.56 -9.82 -6.32
C LEU A 253 11.49 -11.05 -6.31
N GLN A 254 11.19 -12.05 -5.48
CA GLN A 254 11.99 -13.28 -5.41
C GLN A 254 11.89 -14.13 -6.68
N LYS A 255 10.72 -14.18 -7.33
CA LYS A 255 10.49 -15.01 -8.52
C LYS A 255 10.71 -14.29 -9.84
N THR A 256 10.78 -12.96 -9.83
CA THR A 256 10.93 -12.15 -11.03
C THR A 256 12.18 -11.26 -10.88
N PRO A 257 13.38 -11.74 -11.28
CA PRO A 257 14.65 -11.04 -11.03
C PRO A 257 14.75 -9.65 -11.66
N GLN A 258 13.98 -9.41 -12.72
CA GLN A 258 13.88 -8.12 -13.41
C GLN A 258 12.89 -7.15 -12.76
N LEU A 259 12.19 -7.54 -11.70
CA LEU A 259 11.25 -6.68 -11.00
C LEU A 259 11.96 -5.89 -9.89
N ALA A 260 11.70 -4.59 -9.81
CA ALA A 260 12.21 -3.73 -8.75
C ALA A 260 11.11 -2.87 -8.14
N ILE A 261 11.25 -2.53 -6.86
CA ILE A 261 10.42 -1.51 -6.22
C ILE A 261 10.92 -0.14 -6.64
N ASP A 262 9.98 0.74 -7.00
CA ASP A 262 10.23 2.17 -7.14
C ASP A 262 9.84 2.84 -5.81
N ASP A 263 10.84 3.01 -4.93
CA ASP A 263 10.65 3.58 -3.58
C ASP A 263 10.23 5.06 -3.62
N GLU A 264 10.57 5.79 -4.69
CA GLU A 264 10.25 7.21 -4.84
C GLU A 264 8.76 7.42 -5.14
N LEU A 265 8.15 6.51 -5.91
CA LEU A 265 6.73 6.55 -6.26
C LEU A 265 5.83 5.76 -5.31
N SER A 266 6.41 4.91 -4.46
CA SER A 266 5.66 4.11 -3.48
C SER A 266 5.21 4.95 -2.28
N ALA A 267 4.08 4.55 -1.70
CA ALA A 267 3.53 5.17 -0.49
C ALA A 267 3.28 4.10 0.60
N PRO A 268 2.89 4.49 1.82
CA PRO A 268 2.59 3.51 2.87
C PRO A 268 1.45 2.54 2.52
N SER A 269 0.48 2.99 1.70
CA SER A 269 -0.73 2.25 1.32
C SER A 269 -0.55 1.37 0.08
N TYR A 270 0.34 1.73 -0.84
CA TYR A 270 0.55 1.00 -2.10
C TYR A 270 2.03 0.95 -2.49
N THR A 271 2.41 -0.07 -3.26
CA THR A 271 3.77 -0.23 -3.77
C THR A 271 3.81 -0.12 -5.28
N VAL A 272 4.77 0.64 -5.80
CA VAL A 272 5.05 0.75 -7.22
C VAL A 272 6.18 -0.20 -7.57
N LEU A 273 5.96 -1.02 -8.58
CA LEU A 273 6.94 -1.95 -9.12
C LEU A 273 7.19 -1.65 -10.59
N ARG A 274 8.43 -1.83 -11.04
CA ARG A 274 8.83 -1.68 -12.43
C ARG A 274 9.57 -2.91 -12.91
N ILE A 275 9.43 -3.21 -14.19
CA ILE A 275 10.30 -4.13 -14.89
C ILE A 275 11.56 -3.35 -15.28
N ALA A 276 12.71 -3.73 -14.71
CA ALA A 276 14.01 -3.19 -15.07
C ALA A 276 14.32 -3.58 -16.52
N LYS A 277 14.77 -2.60 -17.31
CA LYS A 277 15.31 -2.88 -18.65
C LYS A 277 16.46 -3.88 -18.48
N LYS A 278 16.37 -5.01 -19.19
CA LYS A 278 17.55 -5.83 -19.46
C LYS A 278 18.57 -4.89 -20.09
N GLU A 279 19.75 -4.74 -19.49
CA GLU A 279 20.88 -4.16 -20.21
C GLU A 279 21.00 -4.97 -21.51
N SER A 280 20.69 -4.33 -22.63
CA SER A 280 20.94 -4.93 -23.93
C SER A 280 22.42 -5.26 -23.96
N ASP A 281 22.76 -6.53 -24.19
CA ASP A 281 24.11 -6.95 -24.54
C ASP A 281 24.66 -5.93 -25.54
N SER A 282 25.60 -5.11 -25.07
CA SER A 282 26.39 -4.23 -25.90
C SER A 282 27.19 -5.15 -26.83
N ALA A 283 26.65 -5.35 -28.04
CA ALA A 283 27.32 -5.99 -29.15
C ALA A 283 28.58 -5.20 -29.57
#